data_AF-A0A8S9WTT9-F1
#
_entry.id   AF-A0A8S9WTT9-F1
#
_cell.length_a   1.000
_cell.length_b   1.000
_cell.length_c   1.000
_cell.angle_alpha   90.00
_cell.angle_beta   90.00
_cell.angle_gamma   90.00
#
_symmetry.space_group_name_H-M   'P 1'
#
loop_
_entity.id
_entity.type
_entity.pdbx_description
1 polymer ?
#
loop_
_entity_poly.entity_id
_entity_poly.type
_entity_poly.pdbx_seq_one_letter_code
_entity_poly.pdbx_strand_id
1 'polypeptide(L)'
;MSQNPECLKKSIITPIPKKGGSKDYYDGFRPVSKLPILAKVIEHLVLKRLNSFLEDQSGLHAQQFGFRRGRSTTSAQIIRFHIKMRDKPWWLWLLIVVVVGLAKAHLHMIRLVILLAVGLGGMYMLHILAQDFNKIRKGWPFPQRPGRLLGVSSGIFKRSTDEVERNNEVEMQKQLLTARLANETREFPNILRNDPIGCARKYVCHISGRTRAKLTSTQSNVLTLLRTFQWLDTSGEWARAEQLGKQKAKEGACESAYAKCFYTGAQLEKFMSLF
;
A
#
# COMPACT_ATOMS: atom_id res chain seq x y z
N MET A 1 31.20 -14.59 48.85
CA MET A 1 30.08 -13.82 48.25
C MET A 1 30.66 -12.93 47.17
N SER A 2 30.39 -13.17 45.87
CA SER A 2 30.95 -12.32 44.81
C SER A 2 30.29 -10.93 44.86
N GLN A 3 31.06 -9.90 45.17
CA GLN A 3 30.56 -8.53 45.18
C GLN A 3 30.26 -8.07 43.75
N ASN A 4 28.98 -7.80 43.47
CA ASN A 4 28.56 -7.17 42.22
C ASN A 4 28.90 -5.66 42.28
N PRO A 5 29.59 -5.08 41.27
CA PRO A 5 29.97 -3.68 41.25
C PRO A 5 28.81 -2.71 41.51
N GLU A 6 29.02 -1.72 42.38
CA GLU A 6 28.08 -0.62 42.67
C GLU A 6 27.59 0.10 41.41
N CYS A 7 28.48 0.28 40.43
CA CYS A 7 28.16 0.96 39.17
C CYS A 7 27.12 0.22 38.32
N LEU A 8 26.97 -1.10 38.49
CA LEU A 8 25.97 -1.90 37.77
C LEU A 8 24.59 -1.89 38.46
N LYS A 9 24.52 -1.44 39.72
CA LYS A 9 23.28 -1.37 40.52
C LYS A 9 22.53 -0.05 40.32
N LYS A 10 23.20 1.00 39.83
CA LYS A 10 22.60 2.32 39.60
C LYS A 10 21.85 2.32 38.27
N SER A 11 20.60 2.79 38.26
CA SER A 11 19.79 2.95 37.05
C SER A 11 19.14 4.33 37.00
N ILE A 12 18.96 4.86 35.79
CA ILE A 12 18.31 6.15 35.59
C ILE A 12 16.83 5.91 35.33
N ILE A 13 15.95 6.39 36.20
CA ILE A 13 14.50 6.25 36.07
C ILE A 13 13.98 7.41 35.22
N THR A 14 13.35 7.10 34.08
CA THR A 14 12.68 8.09 33.24
C THR A 14 11.16 7.83 33.28
N PRO A 15 10.34 8.76 33.79
CA PRO A 15 8.89 8.62 33.75
C PRO A 15 8.37 8.86 32.31
N ILE A 16 7.52 7.95 31.81
CA ILE A 16 6.88 8.04 30.50
C ILE A 16 5.36 8.18 30.68
N PRO A 17 4.71 9.21 30.11
CA PRO A 17 3.27 9.37 30.26
C PRO A 17 2.48 8.22 29.61
N LYS A 18 1.47 7.71 30.32
CA LYS A 18 0.51 6.73 29.82
C LYS A 18 -0.41 7.39 28.79
N LYS A 19 -0.75 6.68 27.73
CA LYS A 19 -1.73 7.14 26.74
C LYS A 19 -3.10 7.28 27.43
N GLY A 20 -3.64 8.49 27.48
CA GLY A 20 -4.93 8.81 28.14
C GLY A 20 -4.87 8.97 29.66
N GLY A 21 -3.69 8.96 30.28
CA GLY A 21 -3.54 9.24 31.72
C GLY A 21 -3.51 10.74 32.02
N SER A 22 -4.01 11.15 33.18
CA SER A 22 -3.87 12.52 33.69
C SER A 22 -2.40 12.87 33.91
N LYS A 23 -1.95 14.03 33.41
CA LYS A 23 -0.57 14.50 33.62
C LYS A 23 -0.34 15.05 35.02
N ASP A 24 -1.42 15.33 35.75
CA ASP A 24 -1.39 15.99 37.06
C ASP A 24 -1.10 15.02 38.22
N TYR A 25 -1.24 13.71 37.98
CA TYR A 25 -1.02 12.67 38.98
C TYR A 25 0.08 11.70 38.54
N TYR A 26 0.90 11.25 39.51
CA TYR A 26 2.00 10.30 39.29
C TYR A 26 1.55 8.99 38.64
N ASP A 27 0.32 8.55 38.92
CA ASP A 27 -0.29 7.36 38.30
C ASP A 27 -0.44 7.46 36.78
N GLY A 28 -0.40 8.68 36.23
CA GLY A 28 -0.38 8.94 34.80
C GLY A 28 0.94 8.57 34.11
N PHE A 29 2.00 8.21 34.84
CA PHE A 29 3.32 7.90 34.29
C PHE A 29 3.71 6.43 34.51
N ARG A 30 4.59 5.92 33.63
CA ARG A 30 5.26 4.61 33.75
C ARG A 30 6.73 4.87 34.03
N PRO A 31 7.29 4.48 35.17
CA PRO A 31 8.72 4.58 35.39
C PRO A 31 9.43 3.54 34.51
N VAL A 32 10.38 4.00 33.68
CA VAL A 32 11.26 3.14 32.89
C VAL A 32 12.68 3.30 33.38
N SER A 33 13.24 2.21 33.92
CA SER A 33 14.62 2.17 34.41
C SER A 33 15.59 1.87 33.28
N LYS A 34 16.52 2.80 33.02
CA LYS A 34 17.61 2.61 32.06
C LYS A 34 18.83 2.12 32.81
N LEU A 35 19.14 0.84 32.63
CA LEU A 35 20.36 0.21 33.15
C LEU A 35 21.60 0.64 32.33
N PRO A 36 22.80 0.65 32.95
CA PRO A 36 24.06 0.82 32.23
C PRO A 36 24.27 -0.31 31.21
N ILE A 37 25.02 -0.04 30.16
CA ILE A 37 25.19 -0.95 29.01
C ILE A 37 25.68 -2.33 29.46
N LEU A 38 26.68 -2.37 30.34
CA LEU A 38 27.22 -3.62 30.87
C LEU A 38 26.16 -4.46 31.62
N ALA A 39 25.30 -3.82 32.40
CA ALA A 39 24.21 -4.52 33.10
C ALA A 39 23.18 -5.08 32.12
N LYS A 40 22.85 -4.36 31.04
CA LYS A 40 21.94 -4.87 29.99
C LYS A 40 22.51 -6.09 29.25
N VAL A 41 23.82 -6.11 29.02
CA VAL A 41 24.49 -7.26 28.38
C VAL A 41 24.36 -8.49 29.28
N ILE A 42 24.65 -8.34 30.58
CA ILE A 42 24.51 -9.43 31.56
C ILE A 42 23.05 -9.89 31.65
N GLU A 43 22.11 -8.95 31.76
CA GLU A 43 20.67 -9.24 31.77
C GLU A 43 20.25 -10.04 30.54
N HIS A 44 20.71 -9.65 29.36
CA HIS A 44 20.40 -10.37 28.12
C HIS A 44 20.96 -11.79 28.09
N LEU A 45 22.19 -11.99 28.57
CA LEU A 45 22.81 -13.32 28.66
C LEU A 45 22.06 -14.23 29.65
N VAL A 46 21.69 -13.70 30.82
CA VAL A 46 20.92 -14.42 31.83
C VAL A 46 19.53 -14.75 31.31
N LEU A 47 18.82 -13.78 30.71
CA LEU A 47 17.50 -14.00 30.11
C LEU A 47 17.55 -15.07 29.02
N LYS A 48 18.58 -15.08 28.17
CA LYS A 48 18.73 -16.09 27.12
C LYS A 48 18.85 -17.50 27.71
N ARG A 49 19.69 -17.68 28.74
CA ARG A 49 19.89 -18.98 29.40
C ARG A 49 18.68 -19.42 30.21
N LEU A 50 18.01 -18.48 30.88
CA LEU A 50 16.79 -18.76 31.64
C LEU A 50 15.65 -19.16 30.71
N ASN A 51 15.46 -18.43 29.61
CA ASN A 51 14.41 -18.74 28.64
C ASN A 51 14.63 -20.10 27.98
N SER A 52 15.87 -20.44 27.58
CA SER A 52 16.15 -21.77 27.03
C SER A 52 15.83 -22.86 28.04
N PHE A 53 16.28 -22.71 29.29
CA PHE A 53 16.02 -23.67 30.35
C PHE A 53 14.51 -23.86 30.63
N LEU A 54 13.75 -22.77 30.71
CA LEU A 54 12.30 -22.81 30.96
C LEU A 54 11.51 -23.38 29.78
N GLU A 55 11.96 -23.15 28.54
CA GLU A 55 11.36 -23.75 27.35
C GLU A 55 11.67 -25.25 27.25
N ASP A 56 12.92 -25.66 27.52
CA ASP A 56 13.35 -27.06 27.45
C ASP A 56 12.69 -27.94 28.53
N GLN A 57 12.50 -27.41 29.74
CA GLN A 57 11.85 -28.14 30.84
C GLN A 57 10.33 -28.02 30.87
N SER A 58 9.70 -27.42 29.86
CA SER A 58 8.25 -27.14 29.83
C SER A 58 7.72 -26.39 31.06
N GLY A 59 8.57 -25.61 31.74
CA GLY A 59 8.23 -24.90 32.98
C GLY A 59 7.25 -23.73 32.80
N LEU A 60 6.92 -23.38 31.55
CA LEU A 60 5.98 -22.31 31.21
C LEU A 60 4.64 -22.87 30.72
N HIS A 61 3.54 -22.40 31.32
CA HIS A 61 2.20 -22.83 30.95
C HIS A 61 1.91 -22.65 29.45
N ALA A 62 1.18 -23.60 28.86
CA ALA A 62 0.88 -23.63 27.42
C ALA A 62 0.07 -22.41 26.93
N GLN A 63 -0.60 -21.70 27.82
CA GLN A 63 -1.36 -20.47 27.52
C GLN A 63 -0.63 -19.18 27.93
N GLN A 64 0.64 -19.25 28.33
CA GLN A 64 1.46 -18.05 28.50
C GLN A 64 1.97 -17.59 27.12
N PHE A 65 1.64 -16.35 26.75
CA PHE A 65 2.00 -15.78 25.45
C PHE A 65 2.92 -14.56 25.57
N GLY A 66 2.91 -13.88 26.72
CA GLY A 66 3.82 -12.76 26.97
C GLY A 66 5.26 -13.24 27.14
N PHE A 67 6.20 -12.48 26.57
CA PHE A 67 7.65 -12.67 26.73
C PHE A 67 8.18 -14.04 26.29
N ARG A 68 7.46 -14.77 25.43
CA ARG A 68 7.90 -16.04 24.83
C ARG A 68 8.28 -15.86 23.37
N ARG A 69 9.26 -16.64 22.92
CA ARG A 69 9.70 -16.62 21.52
C ARG A 69 8.61 -17.21 20.62
N GLY A 70 8.36 -16.59 19.48
CA GLY A 70 7.35 -17.03 18.51
C GLY A 70 5.89 -16.89 18.96
N ARG A 71 5.62 -16.23 20.10
CA ARG A 71 4.27 -15.95 20.60
C ARG A 71 4.04 -14.46 20.70
N SER A 72 2.85 -14.03 20.28
CA SER A 72 2.40 -12.64 20.28
C SER A 72 1.03 -12.51 20.92
N THR A 73 0.62 -11.28 21.20
CA THR A 73 -0.75 -10.97 21.62
C THR A 73 -1.79 -11.44 20.59
N THR A 74 -1.46 -11.36 19.29
CA THR A 74 -2.30 -11.88 18.21
C THR A 74 -2.42 -13.39 18.28
N SER A 75 -1.32 -14.12 18.52
CA SER A 75 -1.35 -15.58 18.69
C SER A 75 -2.22 -16.00 19.89
N ALA A 76 -2.18 -15.24 20.99
CA ALA A 76 -3.01 -15.47 22.17
C ALA A 76 -4.50 -15.33 21.84
N GLN A 77 -4.87 -14.28 21.11
CA GLN A 77 -6.24 -14.04 20.68
C GLN A 77 -6.74 -15.14 19.75
N ILE A 78 -5.92 -15.55 18.78
CA ILE A 78 -6.26 -16.62 17.83
C ILE A 78 -6.46 -17.94 18.55
N ILE A 79 -5.53 -18.35 19.42
CA ILE A 79 -5.62 -19.62 20.14
C ILE A 79 -6.80 -19.62 21.10
N ARG A 80 -7.04 -18.50 21.82
CA ARG A 80 -8.19 -18.36 22.70
C ARG A 80 -9.51 -18.43 21.92
N PHE A 81 -9.57 -17.77 20.76
CA PHE A 81 -10.71 -17.83 19.86
C PHE A 81 -10.93 -19.26 19.35
N HIS A 82 -9.88 -19.94 18.89
CA HIS A 82 -9.94 -21.31 18.42
C HIS A 82 -10.44 -22.28 19.49
N ILE A 83 -9.95 -22.16 20.74
CA ILE A 83 -10.43 -23.00 21.86
C ILE A 83 -11.92 -22.72 22.10
N LYS A 84 -12.31 -21.45 22.16
CA LYS A 84 -13.72 -21.06 22.38
C LYS A 84 -14.65 -21.48 21.24
N MET A 85 -14.13 -21.55 20.02
CA MET A 85 -14.88 -21.92 18.81
C MET A 85 -14.90 -23.43 18.54
N ARG A 86 -14.07 -24.23 19.23
CA ARG A 86 -14.02 -25.68 19.08
C ARG A 86 -15.29 -26.37 19.54
N ASP A 87 -15.84 -25.93 20.68
CA ASP A 87 -17.00 -26.58 21.31
C ASP A 87 -18.34 -25.99 20.82
N LYS A 88 -18.31 -25.15 19.78
CA LYS A 88 -19.50 -24.54 19.22
C LYS A 88 -20.05 -25.39 18.08
N PRO A 89 -21.38 -25.48 17.97
CA PRO A 89 -21.99 -26.28 16.93
C PRO A 89 -21.78 -25.64 15.56
N TRP A 90 -21.65 -26.48 14.54
CA TRP A 90 -21.28 -26.09 13.17
C TRP A 90 -22.18 -24.99 12.56
N TRP A 91 -23.48 -24.94 12.93
CA TRP A 91 -24.41 -23.91 12.46
C TRP A 91 -24.01 -22.49 12.91
N LEU A 92 -23.36 -22.33 14.06
CA LEU A 92 -22.84 -21.02 14.50
C LEU A 92 -21.68 -20.56 13.61
N TRP A 93 -20.84 -21.50 13.17
CA TRP A 93 -19.76 -21.22 12.22
C TRP A 93 -20.32 -20.82 10.85
N LEU A 94 -21.34 -21.54 10.35
CA LEU A 94 -22.04 -21.16 9.13
C LEU A 94 -22.65 -19.77 9.24
N LEU A 95 -23.31 -19.47 10.35
CA LEU A 95 -23.89 -18.14 10.59
C LEU A 95 -22.82 -17.05 10.58
N ILE A 96 -21.65 -17.28 11.19
CA ILE A 96 -20.53 -16.32 11.17
C ILE A 96 -20.00 -16.12 9.74
N VAL A 97 -19.80 -17.19 8.98
CA VAL A 97 -19.31 -17.11 7.59
C VAL A 97 -20.33 -16.39 6.71
N VAL A 98 -21.61 -16.70 6.85
CA VAL A 98 -22.70 -16.02 6.13
C VAL A 98 -22.76 -14.55 6.51
N VAL A 99 -22.70 -14.19 7.80
CA VAL A 99 -22.73 -12.79 8.26
C VAL A 99 -21.50 -12.01 7.78
N VAL A 100 -20.30 -12.60 7.86
CA VAL A 100 -19.07 -11.97 7.36
C VAL A 100 -19.11 -11.82 5.83
N GLY A 101 -19.60 -12.84 5.13
CA GLY A 101 -19.80 -12.83 3.69
C GLY A 101 -20.80 -11.73 3.28
N LEU A 102 -21.95 -11.66 3.93
CA LEU A 102 -22.97 -10.64 3.69
C LEU A 102 -22.47 -9.24 4.06
N ALA A 103 -21.77 -9.05 5.19
CA ALA A 103 -21.25 -7.74 5.56
C ALA A 103 -20.20 -7.23 4.56
N LYS A 104 -19.27 -8.12 4.15
CA LYS A 104 -18.21 -7.77 3.18
C LYS A 104 -18.79 -7.56 1.77
N ALA A 105 -19.78 -8.37 1.37
CA ALA A 105 -20.47 -8.23 0.10
C ALA A 105 -21.35 -6.97 0.06
N HIS A 106 -22.14 -6.70 1.11
CA HIS A 106 -23.05 -5.57 1.18
C HIS A 106 -22.31 -4.23 1.09
N LEU A 107 -21.19 -4.07 1.82
CA LEU A 107 -20.37 -2.85 1.74
C LEU A 107 -19.72 -2.66 0.38
N HIS A 108 -19.26 -3.74 -0.26
CA HIS A 108 -18.60 -3.67 -1.56
C HIS A 108 -19.60 -3.46 -2.71
N MET A 109 -20.73 -4.16 -2.67
CA MET A 109 -21.78 -4.09 -3.69
C MET A 109 -22.51 -2.74 -3.66
N ILE A 110 -22.84 -2.20 -2.48
CA ILE A 110 -23.45 -0.87 -2.38
C ILE A 110 -22.51 0.20 -2.93
N ARG A 111 -21.22 0.14 -2.60
CA ARG A 111 -20.21 1.09 -3.10
C ARG A 111 -20.11 1.05 -4.62
N LEU A 112 -20.09 -0.13 -5.22
CA LEU A 112 -20.09 -0.29 -6.68
C LEU A 112 -21.38 0.22 -7.33
N VAL A 113 -22.54 -0.07 -6.75
CA VAL A 113 -23.84 0.38 -7.26
C VAL A 113 -23.96 1.91 -7.21
N ILE A 114 -23.53 2.55 -6.12
CA ILE A 114 -23.50 4.01 -6.01
C ILE A 114 -22.55 4.62 -7.04
N LEU A 115 -21.34 4.06 -7.21
CA LEU A 115 -20.37 4.55 -8.18
C LEU A 115 -20.86 4.44 -9.63
N LEU A 116 -21.58 3.37 -9.96
CA LEU A 116 -22.16 3.15 -11.27
C LEU A 116 -23.35 4.08 -11.51
N ALA A 117 -24.23 4.25 -10.51
CA ALA A 117 -25.37 5.17 -10.55
C ALA A 117 -24.94 6.65 -10.72
N VAL A 118 -23.79 7.01 -10.15
CA VAL A 118 -23.22 8.37 -10.22
C VAL A 118 -22.33 8.58 -11.46
N GLY A 119 -22.05 7.53 -12.24
CA GLY A 119 -21.21 7.63 -13.44
C GLY A 119 -19.72 7.80 -13.15
N LEU A 120 -19.26 7.48 -11.94
CA LEU A 120 -17.85 7.51 -11.53
C LEU A 120 -17.15 6.14 -11.66
N GLY A 121 -17.80 5.15 -12.26
CA GLY A 121 -17.28 3.79 -12.43
C GLY A 121 -15.94 3.74 -13.17
N GLY A 122 -15.80 4.46 -14.29
CA GLY A 122 -14.54 4.52 -15.03
C GLY A 122 -13.39 5.18 -14.24
N MET A 123 -13.71 6.20 -13.44
CA MET A 123 -12.75 6.85 -12.56
C MET A 123 -12.27 5.92 -11.45
N TYR A 124 -13.19 5.14 -10.86
CA TYR A 124 -12.88 4.16 -9.81
C TYR A 124 -12.00 3.01 -10.32
N MET A 125 -12.28 2.51 -11.52
CA MET A 125 -11.40 1.53 -12.19
C MET A 125 -9.98 2.06 -12.37
N LEU A 126 -9.85 3.30 -12.87
CA LEU A 126 -8.55 3.97 -13.01
C LEU A 126 -7.83 4.11 -11.65
N HIS A 127 -8.58 4.33 -10.56
CA HIS A 127 -8.02 4.40 -9.22
C HIS A 127 -7.44 3.07 -8.74
N ILE A 128 -8.20 1.97 -8.84
CA ILE A 128 -7.74 0.64 -8.41
C ILE A 128 -6.49 0.24 -9.20
N LEU A 129 -6.53 0.42 -10.51
CA LEU A 129 -5.37 0.15 -11.36
C LEU A 129 -4.15 0.95 -10.92
N ALA A 130 -4.31 2.22 -10.55
CA ALA A 130 -3.21 3.06 -10.05
C ALA A 130 -2.73 2.68 -8.64
N GLN A 131 -3.59 2.15 -7.77
CA GLN A 131 -3.21 1.61 -6.46
C GLN A 131 -2.35 0.36 -6.61
N ASP A 132 -2.77 -0.57 -7.48
CA ASP A 132 -2.04 -1.81 -7.73
C ASP A 132 -0.89 -1.65 -8.74
N PHE A 133 -0.78 -0.51 -9.42
CA PHE A 133 0.28 -0.21 -10.38
C PHE A 133 1.68 -0.44 -9.79
N ASN A 134 1.90 -0.07 -8.53
CA ASN A 134 3.19 -0.28 -7.87
C ASN A 134 3.51 -1.76 -7.61
N LYS A 135 2.50 -2.61 -7.45
CA LYS A 135 2.69 -4.07 -7.35
C LYS A 135 2.94 -4.67 -8.73
N ILE A 136 2.15 -4.26 -9.73
CA ILE A 136 2.28 -4.68 -11.13
C ILE A 136 3.68 -4.33 -11.67
N ARG A 137 4.12 -3.08 -11.46
CA ARG A 137 5.42 -2.57 -11.92
C ARG A 137 6.63 -3.32 -11.32
N LYS A 138 6.51 -3.85 -10.09
CA LYS A 138 7.60 -4.61 -9.46
C LYS A 138 7.81 -5.99 -10.07
N GLY A 139 6.76 -6.59 -10.64
CA GLY A 139 6.81 -7.88 -11.33
C GLY A 139 7.19 -7.80 -12.81
N TRP A 140 7.35 -6.59 -13.34
CA TRP A 140 7.69 -6.37 -14.75
C TRP A 140 9.20 -6.54 -14.98
N PRO A 141 9.63 -7.22 -16.07
CA PRO A 141 11.04 -7.51 -16.36
C PRO A 141 11.87 -6.29 -16.79
N PHE A 142 11.30 -5.08 -16.76
CA PHE A 142 11.94 -3.86 -17.27
C PHE A 142 12.85 -3.16 -16.24
N PRO A 143 13.95 -2.53 -16.68
CA PRO A 143 14.89 -1.85 -15.78
C PRO A 143 14.25 -0.60 -15.14
N GLN A 144 14.19 -0.59 -13.81
CA GLN A 144 13.40 0.36 -13.03
C GLN A 144 14.03 1.77 -12.86
N ARG A 145 15.14 2.10 -13.53
CA ARG A 145 15.89 3.36 -13.31
C ARG A 145 16.29 4.06 -14.63
N PRO A 146 15.72 5.23 -14.98
CA PRO A 146 16.15 6.01 -16.14
C PRO A 146 17.59 6.54 -16.02
N GLY A 147 18.14 6.65 -14.80
CA GLY A 147 19.50 7.13 -14.57
C GLY A 147 20.61 6.18 -15.06
N ARG A 148 20.32 4.90 -15.30
CA ARG A 148 21.30 3.94 -15.83
C ARG A 148 21.51 4.13 -17.33
N LEU A 149 20.49 4.56 -18.06
CA LEU A 149 20.54 4.84 -19.49
C LEU A 149 21.47 6.03 -19.81
N LEU A 150 21.38 7.10 -18.99
CA LEU A 150 22.22 8.29 -19.11
C LEU A 150 23.69 8.02 -18.75
N GLY A 151 23.97 7.11 -17.81
CA GLY A 151 25.34 6.69 -17.49
C GLY A 151 25.99 5.85 -18.60
N VAL A 152 25.18 5.10 -19.36
CA VAL A 152 25.61 4.28 -20.50
C VAL A 152 25.79 5.12 -21.77
N SER A 153 24.89 6.07 -22.05
CA SER A 153 25.02 6.99 -23.20
C SER A 153 26.22 7.94 -23.07
N SER A 154 26.62 8.27 -21.85
CA SER A 154 27.77 9.13 -21.55
C SER A 154 29.10 8.38 -21.47
N GLY A 155 29.13 7.06 -21.76
CA GLY A 155 30.36 6.27 -21.85
C GLY A 155 31.11 6.05 -20.52
N ILE A 156 30.51 6.38 -19.37
CA ILE A 156 31.16 6.28 -18.05
C ILE A 156 31.22 4.83 -17.55
N PHE A 157 30.30 3.95 -18.00
CA PHE A 157 30.32 2.53 -17.67
C PHE A 157 30.79 1.68 -18.87
N LYS A 158 31.91 0.97 -18.67
CA LYS A 158 32.54 0.09 -19.66
C LYS A 158 31.68 -1.16 -19.94
N ARG A 159 31.57 -1.49 -21.24
CA ARG A 159 30.78 -2.57 -21.86
C ARG A 159 31.19 -3.98 -21.43
N SER A 160 30.22 -4.85 -21.18
CA SER A 160 30.30 -6.29 -21.45
C SER A 160 29.25 -6.67 -22.50
N THR A 161 29.58 -7.60 -23.38
CA THR A 161 28.90 -7.93 -24.65
C THR A 161 27.52 -8.58 -24.51
N ASP A 162 27.04 -8.85 -23.30
CA ASP A 162 25.78 -9.57 -23.03
C ASP A 162 24.51 -8.70 -23.06
N GLU A 163 24.61 -7.40 -23.42
CA GLU A 163 23.48 -6.48 -23.37
C GLU A 163 22.74 -6.35 -24.71
N VAL A 164 23.40 -6.57 -25.86
CA VAL A 164 22.74 -6.49 -27.19
C VAL A 164 21.76 -7.64 -27.38
N GLU A 165 22.15 -8.85 -27.00
CA GLU A 165 21.31 -10.04 -27.10
C GLU A 165 20.13 -10.00 -26.11
N ARG A 166 20.37 -9.52 -24.88
CA ARG A 166 19.30 -9.23 -23.91
C ARG A 166 18.37 -8.09 -24.34
N ASN A 167 18.88 -7.04 -24.98
CA ASN A 167 18.03 -5.96 -25.48
C ASN A 167 17.12 -6.43 -26.61
N ASN A 168 17.61 -7.32 -27.49
CA ASN A 168 16.82 -7.91 -28.55
C ASN A 168 15.77 -8.89 -28.01
N GLU A 169 16.11 -9.73 -27.03
CA GLU A 169 15.14 -10.58 -26.33
C GLU A 169 14.08 -9.76 -25.58
N VAL A 170 14.49 -8.67 -24.92
CA VAL A 170 13.59 -7.75 -24.21
C VAL A 170 12.68 -7.02 -25.21
N GLU A 171 13.18 -6.61 -26.37
CA GLU A 171 12.37 -5.96 -27.40
C GLU A 171 11.40 -6.94 -28.07
N MET A 172 11.83 -8.18 -28.31
CA MET A 172 10.97 -9.26 -28.77
C MET A 172 9.90 -9.63 -27.73
N GLN A 173 10.26 -9.68 -26.44
CA GLN A 173 9.31 -9.88 -25.35
C GLN A 173 8.35 -8.70 -25.21
N LYS A 174 8.79 -7.46 -25.43
CA LYS A 174 7.88 -6.30 -25.50
C LYS A 174 6.87 -6.49 -26.63
N GLN A 175 7.34 -6.83 -27.82
CA GLN A 175 6.46 -7.02 -28.99
C GLN A 175 5.48 -8.18 -28.79
N LEU A 176 5.92 -9.28 -28.18
CA LEU A 176 5.06 -10.43 -27.88
C LEU A 176 4.05 -10.09 -26.79
N LEU A 177 4.46 -9.39 -25.72
CA LEU A 177 3.60 -8.98 -24.64
C LEU A 177 2.60 -7.91 -25.10
N THR A 178 3.01 -6.94 -25.91
CA THR A 178 2.12 -5.93 -26.50
C THR A 178 1.17 -6.57 -27.49
N ALA A 179 1.58 -7.53 -28.31
CA ALA A 179 0.68 -8.27 -29.19
C ALA A 179 -0.34 -9.12 -28.41
N ARG A 180 0.10 -9.78 -27.33
CA ARG A 180 -0.77 -10.58 -26.47
C ARG A 180 -1.75 -9.70 -25.69
N LEU A 181 -1.28 -8.61 -25.09
CA LEU A 181 -2.10 -7.61 -24.43
C LEU A 181 -3.06 -6.96 -25.43
N ALA A 182 -2.63 -6.54 -26.61
CA ALA A 182 -3.49 -5.94 -27.64
C ALA A 182 -4.62 -6.88 -28.07
N ASN A 183 -4.34 -8.19 -28.14
CA ASN A 183 -5.32 -9.20 -28.52
C ASN A 183 -6.32 -9.49 -27.38
N GLU A 184 -5.84 -9.57 -26.13
CA GLU A 184 -6.69 -9.71 -24.94
C GLU A 184 -7.48 -8.41 -24.62
N THR A 185 -6.97 -7.25 -25.03
CA THR A 185 -7.58 -5.93 -24.81
C THR A 185 -8.42 -5.44 -25.98
N ARG A 186 -8.82 -6.31 -26.91
CA ARG A 186 -9.79 -5.95 -27.97
C ARG A 186 -11.10 -5.37 -27.41
N GLU A 187 -11.39 -5.61 -26.13
CA GLU A 187 -12.54 -5.05 -25.41
C GLU A 187 -12.24 -3.78 -24.60
N PHE A 188 -11.00 -3.30 -24.54
CA PHE A 188 -10.67 -2.06 -23.81
C PHE A 188 -11.43 -0.81 -24.32
N PRO A 189 -11.75 -0.68 -25.63
CA PRO A 189 -12.68 0.35 -26.10
C PRO A 189 -14.09 0.24 -25.47
N ASN A 190 -14.54 -0.98 -25.11
CA ASN A 190 -15.80 -1.18 -24.38
C ASN A 190 -15.67 -0.77 -22.90
N ILE A 191 -14.48 -0.87 -22.31
CA ILE A 191 -14.20 -0.37 -20.95
C ILE A 191 -14.20 1.16 -20.93
N LEU A 192 -13.70 1.82 -21.98
CA LEU A 192 -13.77 3.28 -22.17
C LEU A 192 -15.22 3.78 -22.33
N ARG A 193 -16.14 2.90 -22.76
CA ARG A 193 -17.58 3.18 -22.80
C ARG A 193 -18.21 3.26 -21.41
N ASN A 194 -17.52 2.81 -20.35
CA ASN A 194 -17.95 2.90 -18.95
C ASN A 194 -17.67 4.28 -18.31
N ASP A 195 -17.13 5.26 -19.05
CA ASP A 195 -17.15 6.69 -18.68
C ASP A 195 -17.82 7.53 -19.79
N PRO A 196 -19.14 7.35 -20.02
CA PRO A 196 -19.86 8.07 -21.07
C PRO A 196 -19.91 9.58 -20.82
N ILE A 197 -19.74 9.99 -19.56
CA ILE A 197 -19.83 11.38 -19.10
C ILE A 197 -18.45 12.08 -19.13
N GLY A 198 -17.34 11.32 -19.17
CA GLY A 198 -15.98 11.84 -19.29
C GLY A 198 -15.39 12.35 -17.97
N CYS A 199 -15.93 11.93 -16.82
CA CYS A 199 -15.47 12.39 -15.51
C CYS A 199 -14.04 11.94 -15.19
N ALA A 200 -13.61 10.77 -15.67
CA ALA A 200 -12.25 10.29 -15.49
C ALA A 200 -11.24 11.10 -16.33
N ARG A 201 -11.62 11.49 -17.55
CA ARG A 201 -10.82 12.37 -18.41
C ARG A 201 -10.69 13.78 -17.82
N LYS A 202 -11.79 14.31 -17.26
CA LYS A 202 -11.81 15.58 -16.51
C LYS A 202 -10.86 15.56 -15.31
N TYR A 203 -10.86 14.46 -14.55
CA TYR A 203 -9.94 14.25 -13.44
C TYR A 203 -8.48 14.25 -13.89
N VAL A 204 -8.15 13.54 -14.98
CA VAL A 204 -6.79 13.51 -15.54
C VAL A 204 -6.33 14.89 -16.00
N CYS A 205 -7.20 15.66 -16.65
CA CYS A 205 -6.95 17.05 -17.02
C CYS A 205 -6.68 17.93 -15.78
N HIS A 206 -7.44 17.74 -14.70
CA HIS A 206 -7.25 18.49 -13.46
C HIS A 206 -5.90 18.20 -12.78
N ILE A 207 -5.52 16.92 -12.66
CA ILE A 207 -4.25 16.53 -12.01
C ILE A 207 -3.03 16.84 -12.88
N SER A 208 -3.15 16.84 -14.22
CA SER A 208 -2.02 17.12 -15.11
C SER A 208 -1.61 18.58 -15.11
N GLY A 209 -2.53 19.49 -14.73
CA GLY A 209 -2.27 20.91 -14.57
C GLY A 209 -1.54 21.32 -13.29
N ARG A 210 -1.37 20.41 -12.33
CA ARG A 210 -0.66 20.67 -11.07
C ARG A 210 0.83 20.36 -11.18
N THR A 211 1.64 21.05 -10.38
CA THR A 211 3.09 20.78 -10.30
C THR A 211 3.35 19.44 -9.60
N ARG A 212 4.39 18.70 -10.02
CA ARG A 212 4.75 17.39 -9.44
C ARG A 212 4.90 17.40 -7.92
N ALA A 213 5.36 18.51 -7.33
CA ALA A 213 5.52 18.66 -5.88
C ALA A 213 4.19 18.70 -5.11
N LYS A 214 3.07 19.01 -5.77
CA LYS A 214 1.73 19.08 -5.17
C LYS A 214 0.89 17.83 -5.43
N LEU A 215 1.41 16.83 -6.14
CA LEU A 215 0.69 15.59 -6.44
C LEU A 215 0.85 14.56 -5.31
N THR A 216 -0.22 13.83 -5.02
CA THR A 216 -0.15 12.65 -4.15
C THR A 216 0.48 11.46 -4.90
N SER A 217 0.94 10.45 -4.15
CA SER A 217 1.53 9.23 -4.70
C SER A 217 0.57 8.52 -5.68
N THR A 218 -0.71 8.45 -5.34
CA THR A 218 -1.75 7.84 -6.18
C THR A 218 -1.97 8.62 -7.48
N GLN A 219 -2.05 9.95 -7.43
CA GLN A 219 -2.17 10.80 -8.62
C GLN A 219 -0.98 10.65 -9.57
N SER A 220 0.23 10.57 -9.02
CA SER A 220 1.45 10.34 -9.81
C SER A 220 1.43 8.97 -10.49
N ASN A 221 0.94 7.93 -9.79
CA ASN A 221 0.78 6.60 -10.35
C ASN A 221 -0.25 6.58 -11.48
N VAL A 222 -1.37 7.31 -11.36
CA VAL A 222 -2.38 7.44 -12.44
C VAL A 222 -1.73 8.01 -13.71
N LEU A 223 -1.01 9.13 -13.60
CA LEU A 223 -0.33 9.74 -14.76
C LEU A 223 0.76 8.84 -15.34
N THR A 224 1.49 8.13 -14.48
CA THR A 224 2.52 7.19 -14.93
C THR A 224 1.90 6.00 -15.65
N LEU A 225 0.81 5.45 -15.11
CA LEU A 225 0.05 4.37 -15.72
C LEU A 225 -0.45 4.75 -17.11
N LEU A 226 -1.11 5.90 -17.25
CA LEU A 226 -1.64 6.37 -18.53
C LEU A 226 -0.54 6.57 -19.58
N ARG A 227 0.62 7.12 -19.20
CA ARG A 227 1.77 7.22 -20.12
C ARG A 227 2.37 5.86 -20.47
N THR A 228 2.44 4.95 -19.51
CA THR A 228 2.97 3.59 -19.73
C THR A 228 2.09 2.81 -20.71
N PHE A 229 0.78 2.99 -20.61
CA PHE A 229 -0.21 2.35 -21.48
C PHE A 229 -0.76 3.31 -22.55
N GLN A 230 0.01 4.32 -22.96
CA GLN A 230 -0.43 5.27 -23.99
C GLN A 230 -0.78 4.55 -25.31
N TRP A 231 -0.14 3.42 -25.58
CA TRP A 231 -0.42 2.59 -26.76
C TRP A 231 -1.80 1.89 -26.74
N LEU A 232 -2.46 1.80 -25.57
CA LEU A 232 -3.86 1.36 -25.43
C LEU A 232 -4.88 2.48 -25.70
N ASP A 233 -4.45 3.75 -25.77
CA ASP A 233 -5.32 4.90 -26.02
C ASP A 233 -5.63 5.02 -27.52
N THR A 234 -6.42 4.07 -28.05
CA THR A 234 -6.78 4.01 -29.48
C THR A 234 -7.52 5.25 -29.98
N SER A 235 -8.19 5.99 -29.09
CA SER A 235 -8.91 7.23 -29.41
C SER A 235 -8.06 8.50 -29.22
N GLY A 236 -6.89 8.39 -28.56
CA GLY A 236 -6.01 9.52 -28.24
C GLY A 236 -6.61 10.53 -27.26
N GLU A 237 -7.71 10.18 -26.59
CA GLU A 237 -8.48 11.12 -25.76
C GLU A 237 -7.81 11.39 -24.42
N TRP A 238 -7.06 10.43 -23.87
CA TRP A 238 -6.30 10.63 -22.63
C TRP A 238 -5.10 11.52 -22.84
N ALA A 239 -4.40 11.34 -23.97
CA ALA A 239 -3.30 12.21 -24.35
C ALA A 239 -3.77 13.67 -24.51
N ARG A 240 -4.94 13.89 -25.13
CA ARG A 240 -5.56 15.21 -25.24
C ARG A 240 -5.95 15.79 -23.88
N ALA A 241 -6.54 15.00 -23.00
CA ALA A 241 -6.89 15.41 -21.63
C ALA A 241 -5.65 15.88 -20.84
N GLU A 242 -4.56 15.12 -20.93
CA GLU A 242 -3.32 15.46 -20.24
C GLU A 242 -2.70 16.76 -20.78
N GLN A 243 -2.65 16.92 -22.11
CA GLN A 243 -2.14 18.12 -22.77
C GLN A 243 -2.96 19.37 -22.44
N LEU A 244 -4.29 19.24 -22.44
CA LEU A 244 -5.19 20.34 -22.11
C LEU A 244 -4.95 20.84 -20.67
N GLY A 245 -4.78 19.94 -19.72
CA GLY A 245 -4.45 20.33 -18.34
C GLY A 245 -3.08 20.99 -18.22
N LYS A 246 -2.07 20.51 -18.95
CA LYS A 246 -0.73 21.14 -18.96
C LYS A 246 -0.74 22.58 -19.51
N GLN A 247 -1.57 22.85 -20.52
CA GLN A 247 -1.60 24.14 -21.20
C GLN A 247 -2.58 25.14 -20.58
N LYS A 248 -3.77 24.70 -20.13
CA LYS A 248 -4.89 25.58 -19.77
C LYS A 248 -5.58 25.27 -18.44
N ALA A 249 -4.94 24.52 -17.52
CA ALA A 249 -5.59 24.12 -16.26
C ALA A 249 -6.06 25.28 -15.35
N LYS A 250 -5.42 26.46 -15.42
CA LYS A 250 -5.77 27.60 -14.57
C LYS A 250 -7.00 28.38 -15.05
N GLU A 251 -7.44 28.17 -16.30
CA GLU A 251 -8.51 28.94 -16.95
C GLU A 251 -9.86 28.23 -16.92
N GLY A 252 -10.01 27.16 -16.14
CA GLY A 252 -11.22 26.33 -16.16
C GLY A 252 -11.42 25.55 -17.47
N ALA A 253 -10.39 25.46 -18.34
CA ALA A 253 -10.49 24.78 -19.62
C ALA A 253 -10.82 23.27 -19.50
N CYS A 254 -10.42 22.63 -18.39
CA CYS A 254 -10.82 21.26 -18.10
C CYS A 254 -12.31 21.13 -17.76
N GLU A 255 -12.91 22.16 -17.15
CA GLU A 255 -14.34 22.18 -16.80
C GLU A 255 -15.19 22.40 -18.05
N SER A 256 -14.76 23.27 -18.96
CA SER A 256 -15.44 23.53 -20.23
C SER A 256 -15.31 22.38 -21.24
N ALA A 257 -14.12 21.77 -21.36
CA ALA A 257 -13.90 20.64 -22.27
C ALA A 257 -14.67 19.37 -21.85
N TYR A 258 -14.91 19.19 -20.56
CA TYR A 258 -15.65 18.04 -20.00
C TYR A 258 -16.92 18.49 -19.26
N ALA A 259 -17.71 19.36 -19.91
CA ALA A 259 -18.93 19.94 -19.34
C ALA A 259 -20.04 18.91 -19.02
N LYS A 260 -20.00 17.73 -19.66
CA LYS A 260 -20.94 16.64 -19.37
C LYS A 260 -20.81 16.11 -17.94
N CYS A 261 -19.62 16.19 -17.34
CA CYS A 261 -19.39 15.77 -15.97
C CYS A 261 -19.82 16.86 -14.98
N PHE A 262 -20.88 16.56 -14.22
CA PHE A 262 -21.46 17.45 -13.20
C PHE A 262 -20.51 17.80 -12.04
N TYR A 263 -19.44 17.02 -11.84
CA TYR A 263 -18.49 17.21 -10.75
C TYR A 263 -17.31 18.11 -11.14
N THR A 264 -16.89 18.98 -10.22
CA THR A 264 -15.66 19.77 -10.39
C THR A 264 -14.42 18.92 -10.12
N GLY A 265 -13.28 19.31 -10.69
CA GLY A 265 -12.00 18.63 -10.45
C GLY A 265 -11.65 18.46 -8.95
N ALA A 266 -11.98 19.46 -8.12
CA ALA A 266 -11.75 19.40 -6.68
C ALA A 266 -12.70 18.43 -5.94
N GLN A 267 -13.95 18.29 -6.40
CA GLN A 267 -14.89 17.30 -5.86
C GLN A 267 -14.42 15.88 -6.21
N LEU A 268 -13.98 15.68 -7.45
CA LEU A 268 -13.42 14.40 -7.92
C LEU A 268 -12.20 13.98 -7.09
N GLU A 269 -11.33 14.91 -6.71
CA GLU A 269 -10.21 14.63 -5.80
C GLU A 269 -10.68 14.16 -4.41
N LYS A 270 -11.67 14.83 -3.83
CA LYS A 270 -12.26 14.42 -2.55
C LYS A 270 -12.85 13.02 -2.63
N PHE A 271 -13.58 12.70 -3.69
CA PHE A 271 -14.09 11.36 -3.94
C PHE A 271 -12.97 10.33 -3.96
N MET A 272 -11.87 10.59 -4.67
CA MET A 272 -10.72 9.68 -4.75
C MET A 272 -9.96 9.52 -3.44
N SER A 273 -10.05 10.48 -2.52
CA SER A 273 -9.42 10.39 -1.20
C SER A 273 -10.27 9.65 -0.17
N LEU A 274 -11.58 9.55 -0.39
CA LEU A 274 -12.50 8.79 0.46
C LEU A 274 -12.43 7.28 0.22
N PHE A 275 -11.71 6.87 -0.84
CA PHE A 275 -11.78 5.54 -1.42
C PHE A 275 -10.45 4.80 -1.40
#